data_AF-T0Y0R6-F1
#
_entry.id   AF-T0Y0R6-F1
#
_cell.length_a   1.000
_cell.length_b   1.000
_cell.length_c   1.000
_cell.angle_alpha   90.00
_cell.angle_beta   90.00
_cell.angle_gamma   90.00
#
_symmetry.space_group_name_H-M   'P 1'
#
loop_
_entity.id
_entity.type
_entity.pdbx_description
1 polymer ?
#
loop_
_entity_poly.entity_id
_entity_poly.type
_entity_poly.pdbx_seq_one_letter_code
_entity_poly.pdbx_strand_id
1 'polypeptide(L)'
;MHGFLGTKADFWWDLTITSETIVFSCLFFGAYLGRKHRGTAHHNSMLLSTILVAGWFLMYLAQQYIVGIIGFGGPQMIKYMVYYPIIIFHSLVSTAALILTGVVVFNGFMSTEVTNGQRVLKKNPLVHKRLGWVTLLSFVFSIVTAYTVYAMLFVIYNPARTPTYGIKSSIGALSGIGAFVLIGLLSLFWYLNRSRVRTGN
;
A
#
# COMPACT_ATOMS: atom_id res chain seq x y z
N MET A 1 -22.00 1.78 14.47
CA MET A 1 -21.17 2.78 15.16
C MET A 1 -20.89 3.89 14.17
N HIS A 2 -21.14 5.16 14.52
CA HIS A 2 -20.82 6.27 13.63
C HIS A 2 -19.30 6.47 13.58
N GLY A 3 -18.80 6.91 12.42
CA GLY A 3 -17.41 7.32 12.24
C GLY A 3 -17.06 8.58 13.02
N PHE A 4 -15.76 8.89 13.09
CA PHE A 4 -15.20 10.05 13.78
C PHE A 4 -14.82 11.20 12.82
N LEU A 5 -14.89 11.00 11.50
CA LEU A 5 -14.62 12.03 10.49
C LEU A 5 -15.87 12.85 10.11
N GLY A 6 -17.01 12.60 10.75
CA GLY A 6 -18.27 13.32 10.48
C GLY A 6 -18.90 12.98 9.12
N THR A 7 -18.51 11.86 8.50
CA THR A 7 -19.06 11.37 7.23
C THR A 7 -20.09 10.27 7.46
N LYS A 8 -20.61 9.67 6.38
CA LYS A 8 -21.51 8.51 6.43
C LYS A 8 -20.78 7.19 6.72
N ALA A 9 -19.46 7.23 6.92
CA ALA A 9 -18.64 6.08 7.28
C ALA A 9 -18.91 5.63 8.71
N ASP A 10 -18.59 4.36 8.99
CA ASP A 10 -18.44 3.87 10.35
C ASP A 10 -17.01 4.06 10.86
N PHE A 11 -16.79 3.73 12.13
CA PHE A 11 -15.49 3.81 12.78
C PHE A 11 -14.37 3.11 12.01
N TRP A 12 -14.63 1.96 11.39
CA TRP A 12 -13.61 1.13 10.76
C TRP A 12 -13.12 1.72 9.44
N TRP A 13 -14.03 2.25 8.63
CA TRP A 13 -13.67 2.96 7.41
C TRP A 13 -12.90 4.26 7.69
N ASP A 14 -13.27 4.98 8.75
CA ASP A 14 -12.53 6.17 9.19
C ASP A 14 -11.14 5.80 9.72
N LEU A 15 -11.06 4.74 10.50
CA LEU A 15 -9.78 4.21 10.98
C LEU A 15 -8.89 3.80 9.80
N THR A 16 -9.44 3.15 8.78
CA THR A 16 -8.68 2.72 7.58
C THR A 16 -8.06 3.90 6.85
N ILE A 17 -8.85 4.93 6.50
CA ILE A 17 -8.34 6.06 5.71
C ILE A 17 -7.37 6.94 6.51
N THR A 18 -7.62 7.11 7.82
CA THR A 18 -6.72 7.90 8.67
C THR A 18 -5.41 7.19 8.95
N SER A 19 -5.43 5.88 9.25
CA SER A 19 -4.22 5.11 9.45
C SER A 19 -3.41 4.96 8.15
N GLU A 20 -4.06 4.84 6.99
CA GLU A 20 -3.38 4.91 5.68
C GLU A 20 -2.64 6.25 5.50
N THR A 21 -3.25 7.35 5.93
CA THR A 21 -2.65 8.69 5.87
C THR A 21 -1.43 8.83 6.77
N ILE A 22 -1.49 8.26 7.98
CA ILE A 22 -0.35 8.21 8.91
C ILE A 22 0.79 7.39 8.28
N VAL A 23 0.48 6.21 7.75
CA VAL A 23 1.44 5.33 7.05
C VAL A 23 2.13 6.09 5.91
N PHE A 24 1.35 6.73 5.04
CA PHE A 24 1.88 7.49 3.91
C PHE A 24 2.77 8.65 4.37
N SER A 25 2.38 9.36 5.43
CA SER A 25 3.16 10.46 6.01
C SER A 25 4.52 9.99 6.50
N CYS A 26 4.58 8.84 7.19
CA CYS A 26 5.83 8.23 7.63
C CYS A 26 6.71 7.79 6.43
N LEU A 27 6.12 7.18 5.40
CA LEU A 27 6.83 6.79 4.18
C LEU A 27 7.42 8.00 3.46
N PHE A 28 6.62 9.05 3.28
CA PHE A 28 7.04 10.29 2.62
C PHE A 28 8.17 10.98 3.41
N PHE A 29 8.04 11.04 4.73
CA PHE A 29 9.08 11.60 5.61
C PHE A 29 10.38 10.81 5.53
N GLY A 30 10.32 9.47 5.52
CA GLY A 30 11.51 8.64 5.35
C GLY A 30 12.15 8.84 3.98
N ALA A 31 11.37 8.96 2.91
CA ALA A 31 11.89 9.28 1.57
C ALA A 31 12.58 10.65 1.54
N TYR A 32 12.00 11.65 2.21
CA TYR A 32 12.61 12.97 2.40
C TYR A 32 13.97 12.88 3.13
N LEU A 33 14.07 12.10 4.22
CA LEU A 33 15.33 11.87 4.93
C LEU A 33 16.39 11.19 4.04
N GLY A 34 15.97 10.25 3.19
CA GLY A 34 16.85 9.60 2.21
C GLY A 34 17.43 10.59 1.20
N ARG A 35 16.61 11.55 0.71
CA ARG A 35 17.07 12.65 -0.15
C ARG A 35 18.05 13.60 0.53
N LYS A 36 17.97 13.74 1.85
CA LYS A 36 18.91 14.54 2.66
C LYS A 36 20.16 13.77 3.07
N HIS A 37 20.38 12.57 2.52
CA HIS A 37 21.53 11.70 2.84
C HIS A 37 21.62 11.31 4.32
N ARG A 38 20.50 11.36 5.07
CA ARG A 38 20.43 10.95 6.47
C ARG A 38 20.11 9.46 6.59
N GLY A 39 21.06 8.61 6.22
CA GLY A 39 20.84 7.17 6.03
C GLY A 39 20.28 6.42 7.25
N THR A 40 20.77 6.69 8.46
CA THR A 40 20.25 6.08 9.69
C THR A 40 18.81 6.50 9.98
N ALA A 41 18.51 7.79 9.86
CA ALA A 41 17.16 8.32 10.08
C ALA A 41 16.18 7.81 9.01
N HIS A 42 16.60 7.79 7.74
CA HIS A 42 15.86 7.18 6.63
C HIS A 42 15.52 5.72 6.94
N HIS A 43 16.51 4.93 7.34
CA HIS A 43 16.34 3.52 7.67
C HIS A 43 15.33 3.31 8.81
N ASN A 44 15.46 4.04 9.91
CA ASN A 44 14.56 3.93 11.06
C ASN A 44 13.12 4.33 10.68
N SER A 45 12.97 5.39 9.88
CA SER A 45 11.67 5.83 9.39
C SER A 45 11.04 4.82 8.42
N MET A 46 11.83 4.19 7.53
CA MET A 46 11.36 3.12 6.64
C MET A 46 10.96 1.87 7.42
N LEU A 47 11.69 1.51 8.48
CA LEU A 47 11.34 0.39 9.36
C LEU A 47 10.01 0.64 10.08
N LEU A 48 9.85 1.81 10.70
CA LEU A 48 8.59 2.20 11.34
C LEU A 48 7.44 2.16 10.32
N SER A 49 7.64 2.74 9.14
CA SER A 49 6.64 2.73 8.07
C SER A 49 6.27 1.32 7.65
N THR A 50 7.23 0.41 7.55
CA THR A 50 6.99 -1.00 7.18
C THR A 50 6.15 -1.71 8.23
N ILE A 51 6.42 -1.47 9.52
CA ILE A 51 5.63 -2.02 10.63
C ILE A 51 4.20 -1.46 10.58
N LEU A 52 4.04 -0.15 10.34
CA LEU A 52 2.73 0.48 10.23
C LEU A 52 1.94 -0.03 9.01
N VAL A 53 2.57 -0.21 7.85
CA VAL A 53 1.94 -0.82 6.66
C VAL A 53 1.45 -2.23 6.98
N ALA A 54 2.27 -3.05 7.64
CA ALA A 54 1.88 -4.41 8.00
C ALA A 54 0.70 -4.41 8.99
N GLY A 55 0.74 -3.56 10.01
CA GLY A 55 -0.36 -3.39 10.97
C GLY A 55 -1.65 -2.91 10.31
N TRP A 56 -1.55 -1.92 9.43
CA TRP A 56 -2.67 -1.42 8.63
C TRP A 56 -3.29 -2.53 7.77
N PHE A 57 -2.46 -3.31 7.09
CA PHE A 57 -2.94 -4.40 6.23
C PHE A 57 -3.66 -5.49 7.03
N LEU A 58 -3.12 -5.88 8.19
CA LEU A 58 -3.78 -6.83 9.09
C LEU A 58 -5.11 -6.29 9.62
N MET A 59 -5.15 -5.02 10.03
CA MET A 59 -6.37 -4.36 10.45
C MET A 59 -7.42 -4.30 9.33
N TYR A 60 -7.01 -4.00 8.09
CA TYR A 60 -7.89 -3.97 6.93
C TYR A 60 -8.49 -5.36 6.62
N LEU A 61 -7.67 -6.41 6.68
CA LEU A 61 -8.15 -7.79 6.55
C LEU A 61 -9.14 -8.16 7.66
N ALA A 62 -8.84 -7.77 8.91
CA ALA A 62 -9.74 -8.00 10.03
C ALA A 62 -11.08 -7.28 9.85
N GLN A 63 -11.06 -6.01 9.40
CA GLN A 63 -12.28 -5.25 9.09
C GLN A 63 -13.12 -5.97 8.03
N GLN A 64 -12.52 -6.46 6.94
CA GLN A 64 -13.29 -7.16 5.91
C GLN A 64 -14.00 -8.42 6.44
N TYR A 65 -13.39 -9.12 7.38
CA TYR A 65 -13.97 -10.34 7.95
C TYR A 65 -15.06 -10.03 8.99
N ILE A 66 -14.81 -9.06 9.87
CA ILE A 66 -15.67 -8.75 11.02
C ILE A 66 -16.82 -7.81 10.63
N VAL A 67 -16.52 -6.79 9.83
CA VAL A 67 -17.43 -5.68 9.50
C VAL A 67 -18.01 -5.83 8.08
N GLY A 68 -17.23 -6.43 7.18
CA GLY A 68 -17.62 -6.64 5.79
C GLY A 68 -17.22 -5.49 4.86
N ILE A 69 -17.46 -5.71 3.56
CA ILE A 69 -17.19 -4.72 2.51
C ILE A 69 -18.47 -3.98 2.17
N ILE A 70 -18.40 -2.65 2.12
CA ILE A 70 -19.50 -1.77 1.76
C ILE A 70 -19.49 -1.51 0.25
N GLY A 71 -20.65 -1.66 -0.39
CA GLY A 71 -20.82 -1.38 -1.81
C GLY A 71 -21.14 0.09 -2.12
N PHE A 72 -20.95 0.48 -3.38
CA PHE A 72 -21.40 1.77 -3.88
C PHE A 72 -22.92 1.81 -4.06
N GLY A 73 -23.58 2.78 -3.42
CA GLY A 73 -25.05 2.97 -3.47
C GLY A 73 -25.52 4.17 -4.30
N GLY A 74 -24.65 4.80 -5.09
CA GLY A 74 -25.02 5.88 -6.01
C GLY A 74 -25.63 5.39 -7.34
N PRO A 75 -25.92 6.31 -8.28
CA PRO A 75 -26.55 5.98 -9.57
C PRO A 75 -25.76 4.95 -10.38
N GLN A 76 -26.48 4.08 -11.09
CA GLN A 76 -25.91 2.95 -11.83
C GLN A 76 -24.87 3.39 -12.89
N MET A 77 -25.12 4.51 -13.57
CA MET A 77 -24.18 5.06 -14.55
C MET A 77 -22.83 5.44 -13.90
N ILE A 78 -22.87 6.12 -12.75
CA ILE A 78 -21.67 6.52 -12.01
C ILE A 78 -20.94 5.30 -11.45
N LYS A 79 -21.69 4.29 -10.99
CA LYS A 79 -21.14 3.04 -10.50
C LYS A 79 -20.23 2.36 -11.52
N TYR A 80 -20.69 2.23 -12.76
CA TYR A 80 -19.94 1.52 -13.81
C TYR A 80 -18.91 2.38 -14.52
N MET A 81 -19.19 3.67 -14.76
CA MET A 81 -18.30 4.53 -15.55
C MET A 81 -17.21 5.21 -14.71
N VAL A 82 -17.40 5.33 -13.39
CA VAL A 82 -16.49 6.09 -12.53
C VAL A 82 -16.03 5.24 -11.35
N TYR A 83 -16.95 4.76 -10.51
CA TYR A 83 -16.59 4.07 -9.27
C TYR A 83 -15.78 2.78 -9.53
N TYR A 84 -16.28 1.89 -10.39
CA TYR A 84 -15.60 0.64 -10.71
C TYR A 84 -14.22 0.83 -11.35
N PRO A 85 -14.04 1.68 -12.37
CA PRO A 85 -12.70 1.97 -12.89
C PRO A 85 -11.72 2.49 -11.83
N ILE A 86 -12.17 3.40 -10.95
CA ILE A 86 -11.31 3.98 -9.90
C ILE A 86 -10.96 2.93 -8.84
N ILE A 87 -11.93 2.16 -8.31
CA ILE A 87 -11.62 1.15 -7.28
C ILE A 87 -10.74 0.03 -7.84
N ILE A 88 -10.95 -0.38 -9.10
CA ILE A 88 -10.09 -1.37 -9.76
C ILE A 88 -8.67 -0.80 -9.88
N PHE A 89 -8.52 0.42 -10.39
CA PHE A 89 -7.21 1.07 -10.49
C PHE A 89 -6.53 1.21 -9.12
N HIS A 90 -7.26 1.66 -8.10
CA HIS A 90 -6.79 1.75 -6.72
C HIS A 90 -6.28 0.40 -6.22
N SER A 91 -7.07 -0.67 -6.38
CA SER A 91 -6.68 -2.01 -5.97
C SER A 91 -5.41 -2.48 -6.68
N LEU A 92 -5.28 -2.23 -7.99
CA LEU A 92 -4.08 -2.60 -8.76
C LEU A 92 -2.83 -1.84 -8.28
N VAL A 93 -2.92 -0.51 -8.16
CA VAL A 93 -1.76 0.31 -7.78
C VAL A 93 -1.36 0.10 -6.32
N SER A 94 -2.33 -0.09 -5.42
CA SER A 94 -2.10 -0.38 -4.01
C SER A 94 -1.40 -1.74 -3.84
N THR A 95 -1.84 -2.76 -4.58
CA THR A 95 -1.18 -4.07 -4.58
C THR A 95 0.26 -3.98 -5.07
N ALA A 96 0.49 -3.27 -6.18
CA ALA A 96 1.82 -3.05 -6.70
C ALA A 96 2.71 -2.31 -5.69
N ALA A 97 2.17 -1.30 -4.98
CA ALA A 97 2.88 -0.56 -3.94
C ALA A 97 3.30 -1.48 -2.78
N LEU A 98 2.42 -2.37 -2.31
CA LEU A 98 2.74 -3.33 -1.25
C LEU A 98 3.87 -4.30 -1.66
N ILE A 99 3.80 -4.87 -2.87
CA ILE A 99 4.85 -5.76 -3.39
C ILE A 99 6.17 -5.00 -3.53
N LEU A 100 6.14 -3.83 -4.16
CA LEU A 100 7.33 -2.99 -4.34
C LEU A 100 7.93 -2.55 -3.00
N THR A 101 7.12 -2.33 -1.97
CA THR A 101 7.59 -2.05 -0.61
C THR A 101 8.42 -3.20 -0.07
N GLY A 102 7.93 -4.43 -0.15
CA GLY A 102 8.68 -5.62 0.26
C GLY A 102 10.03 -5.73 -0.47
N VAL A 103 10.03 -5.52 -1.79
CA VAL A 103 11.25 -5.55 -2.61
C VAL A 103 12.23 -4.43 -2.23
N VAL A 104 11.76 -3.20 -2.07
CA VAL A 104 12.61 -2.03 -1.74
C VAL A 104 13.18 -2.13 -0.35
N VAL A 105 12.39 -2.56 0.62
CA VAL A 105 12.82 -2.75 2.01
C VAL A 105 13.88 -3.85 2.05
N PHE A 106 13.61 -5.02 1.46
CA PHE A 106 14.56 -6.12 1.38
C PHE A 106 15.89 -5.68 0.73
N ASN A 107 15.82 -5.03 -0.44
CA ASN A 107 17.00 -4.51 -1.12
C ASN A 107 17.72 -3.46 -0.26
N GLY A 108 16.98 -2.57 0.40
CA GLY A 108 17.52 -1.57 1.31
C GLY A 108 18.33 -2.20 2.45
N PHE A 109 17.81 -3.25 3.08
CA PHE A 109 18.53 -4.00 4.12
C PHE A 109 19.79 -4.68 3.59
N MET A 110 19.69 -5.39 2.45
CA MET A 110 20.82 -6.12 1.85
C MET A 110 21.92 -5.19 1.31
N SER A 111 21.56 -3.97 0.97
CA SER A 111 22.45 -3.00 0.34
C SER A 111 23.06 -1.97 1.31
N THR A 112 22.67 -2.01 2.58
CA THR A 112 23.10 -1.06 3.61
C THR A 112 24.17 -1.67 4.51
N GLU A 113 25.22 -0.89 4.78
CA GLU A 113 26.27 -1.22 5.76
C GLU A 113 26.36 -0.11 6.81
N VAL A 114 26.91 -0.43 7.98
CA VAL A 114 27.19 0.57 9.02
C VAL A 114 28.64 1.01 8.87
N THR A 115 28.86 2.29 8.61
CA THR A 115 30.19 2.91 8.53
C THR A 115 30.21 4.11 9.47
N ASN A 116 31.16 4.16 10.40
CA ASN A 116 31.30 5.24 11.39
C ASN A 116 29.98 5.51 12.16
N GLY A 117 29.27 4.46 12.56
CA GLY A 117 27.99 4.56 13.28
C GLY A 117 26.80 5.04 12.42
N GLN A 118 26.99 5.24 11.12
CA GLN A 118 25.94 5.66 10.19
C GLN A 118 25.60 4.55 9.20
N ARG A 119 24.31 4.39 8.91
CA ARG A 119 23.86 3.50 7.83
C ARG A 119 24.11 4.15 6.47
N VAL A 120 24.87 3.46 5.62
CA VAL A 120 25.23 3.91 4.28
C VAL A 120 24.82 2.87 3.27
N LEU A 121 24.15 3.30 2.20
CA LEU A 121 23.77 2.45 1.09
C LEU A 121 25.00 2.23 0.18
N LYS A 122 25.56 1.02 0.20
CA LYS A 122 26.83 0.69 -0.49
C LYS A 122 26.60 -0.08 -1.77
N LYS A 123 25.70 -1.07 -1.76
CA LYS A 123 25.45 -1.93 -2.92
C LYS A 123 24.28 -1.40 -3.73
N ASN A 124 24.41 -1.42 -5.06
CA ASN A 124 23.33 -1.08 -6.00
C ASN A 124 22.49 0.19 -5.63
N PRO A 125 23.11 1.33 -5.25
CA PRO A 125 22.37 2.49 -4.74
C PRO A 125 21.39 3.08 -5.76
N LEU A 126 21.69 2.96 -7.05
CA LEU A 126 20.81 3.39 -8.13
C LEU A 126 19.53 2.55 -8.20
N VAL A 127 19.62 1.24 -7.96
CA VAL A 127 18.46 0.33 -7.98
C VAL A 127 17.52 0.66 -6.83
N HIS A 128 18.05 0.80 -5.62
CA HIS A 128 17.24 1.18 -4.45
C HIS A 128 16.58 2.55 -4.65
N LYS A 129 17.31 3.56 -5.16
CA LYS A 129 16.74 4.88 -5.45
C LYS A 129 15.61 4.80 -6.48
N ARG A 130 15.81 4.08 -7.60
CA ARG A 130 14.80 3.94 -8.65
C ARG A 130 13.56 3.24 -8.14
N LEU A 131 13.72 2.08 -7.50
CA LEU A 131 12.60 1.32 -6.96
C LEU A 131 11.89 2.11 -5.85
N GLY A 132 12.62 2.77 -4.95
CA GLY A 132 12.04 3.61 -3.91
C GLY A 132 11.18 4.75 -4.46
N TRP A 133 11.60 5.40 -5.55
CA TRP A 133 10.80 6.42 -6.23
C TRP A 133 9.53 5.85 -6.88
N VAL A 134 9.63 4.70 -7.55
CA VAL A 134 8.46 4.03 -8.14
C VAL A 134 7.48 3.62 -7.05
N THR A 135 7.97 3.04 -5.94
CA THR A 135 7.13 2.69 -4.78
C THR A 135 6.42 3.90 -4.20
N LEU A 136 7.14 5.01 -3.98
CA LEU A 136 6.55 6.23 -3.44
C LEU A 136 5.48 6.80 -4.39
N LEU A 137 5.73 6.79 -5.70
CA LEU A 137 4.76 7.24 -6.68
C LEU A 137 3.49 6.37 -6.69
N SER A 138 3.65 5.04 -6.59
CA SER A 138 2.51 4.12 -6.46
C SER A 138 1.68 4.41 -5.20
N PHE A 139 2.32 4.70 -4.06
CA PHE A 139 1.60 5.13 -2.85
C PHE A 139 0.87 6.45 -3.03
N VAL A 140 1.44 7.42 -3.75
CA VAL A 140 0.76 8.69 -4.06
C VAL A 140 -0.51 8.44 -4.87
N PHE A 141 -0.44 7.63 -5.93
CA PHE A 141 -1.64 7.28 -6.70
C PHE A 141 -2.64 6.48 -5.87
N SER A 142 -2.15 5.56 -5.02
CA SER A 142 -2.99 4.78 -4.10
C SER A 142 -3.78 5.68 -3.15
N ILE A 143 -3.12 6.60 -2.44
CA ILE A 143 -3.79 7.44 -1.44
C ILE A 143 -4.79 8.40 -2.10
N VAL A 144 -4.45 9.00 -3.24
CA VAL A 144 -5.37 9.89 -3.98
C VAL A 144 -6.64 9.14 -4.39
N THR A 145 -6.48 7.92 -4.91
CA THR A 145 -7.61 7.10 -5.33
C THR A 145 -8.39 6.52 -4.15
N ALA A 146 -7.72 6.21 -3.03
CA ALA A 146 -8.35 5.80 -1.77
C ALA A 146 -9.30 6.90 -1.24
N TYR A 147 -8.81 8.13 -1.16
CA TYR A 147 -9.63 9.28 -0.77
C TYR A 147 -10.78 9.54 -1.73
N THR A 148 -10.56 9.32 -3.03
CA THR A 148 -11.64 9.45 -4.03
C THR A 148 -12.72 8.41 -3.80
N VAL A 149 -12.34 7.14 -3.59
CA VAL A 149 -13.27 6.05 -3.26
C VAL A 149 -14.01 6.35 -1.95
N TYR A 150 -13.29 6.76 -0.91
CA TYR A 150 -13.86 7.11 0.38
C TYR A 150 -14.88 8.26 0.24
N ALA A 151 -14.54 9.32 -0.49
CA ALA A 151 -15.45 10.42 -0.76
C ALA A 151 -16.70 9.96 -1.52
N MET A 152 -16.54 9.12 -2.54
CA MET A 152 -17.67 8.56 -3.27
C MET A 152 -18.59 7.72 -2.36
N LEU A 153 -18.04 6.87 -1.49
CA LEU A 153 -18.82 5.99 -0.63
C LEU A 153 -19.49 6.69 0.54
N PHE A 154 -18.79 7.66 1.16
CA PHE A 154 -19.16 8.15 2.50
C PHE A 154 -19.42 9.65 2.57
N VAL A 155 -19.02 10.43 1.57
CA VAL A 155 -19.27 11.88 1.51
C VAL A 155 -20.38 12.17 0.50
N ILE A 156 -20.14 11.84 -0.77
CA ILE A 156 -20.99 12.21 -1.91
C ILE A 156 -22.25 11.33 -1.95
N TYR A 157 -22.08 10.00 -2.08
CA TYR A 157 -23.21 9.09 -2.20
C TYR A 157 -23.56 8.43 -0.86
N ASN A 158 -24.64 7.66 -0.85
CA ASN A 158 -24.99 6.82 0.29
C ASN A 158 -24.39 5.43 0.07
N PRO A 159 -23.77 4.83 1.10
CA PRO A 159 -23.24 3.48 0.99
C PRO A 159 -24.38 2.47 0.81
N ALA A 160 -24.16 1.45 -0.02
CA ALA A 160 -25.07 0.31 -0.10
C ALA A 160 -24.89 -0.51 1.19
N ARG A 161 -25.80 -0.33 2.16
CA ARG A 161 -25.71 -0.93 3.51
C ARG A 161 -26.00 -2.43 3.58
N THR A 162 -25.71 -3.15 2.50
CA THR A 162 -25.71 -4.62 2.44
C THR A 162 -24.26 -5.10 2.41
N PRO A 163 -23.59 -5.17 3.58
CA PRO A 163 -22.21 -5.62 3.65
C PRO A 163 -22.07 -7.05 3.13
N THR A 164 -21.01 -7.29 2.37
CA THR A 164 -20.65 -8.64 1.94
C THR A 164 -19.46 -9.16 2.76
N TYR A 165 -19.56 -10.38 3.27
CA TYR A 165 -18.62 -10.96 4.23
C TYR A 165 -17.83 -12.14 3.68
N GLY A 166 -16.74 -12.46 4.39
CA GLY A 166 -16.00 -13.71 4.25
C GLY A 166 -15.01 -13.76 3.09
N ILE A 167 -14.29 -14.88 3.00
CA ILE A 167 -13.18 -15.08 2.06
C ILE A 167 -13.61 -14.88 0.60
N LYS A 168 -14.87 -15.11 0.23
CA LYS A 168 -15.34 -14.89 -1.16
C LYS A 168 -15.51 -13.41 -1.51
N SER A 169 -15.95 -12.57 -0.57
CA SER A 169 -16.02 -11.12 -0.78
C SER A 169 -14.64 -10.48 -0.69
N SER A 170 -13.80 -11.00 0.21
CA SER A 170 -12.38 -10.69 0.28
C SER A 170 -11.66 -11.14 -0.99
N ILE A 171 -11.92 -12.31 -1.57
CA ILE A 171 -11.40 -12.74 -2.89
C ILE A 171 -12.04 -11.94 -4.02
N GLY A 172 -13.21 -11.32 -3.89
CA GLY A 172 -13.66 -10.31 -4.86
C GLY A 172 -12.76 -9.08 -4.85
N ALA A 173 -12.39 -8.60 -3.66
CA ALA A 173 -11.47 -7.47 -3.45
C ALA A 173 -9.96 -7.85 -3.56
N LEU A 174 -9.63 -9.12 -3.36
CA LEU A 174 -8.30 -9.74 -3.34
C LEU A 174 -8.06 -10.62 -4.57
N SER A 175 -9.01 -10.87 -5.48
CA SER A 175 -8.76 -11.69 -6.69
C SER A 175 -7.84 -10.97 -7.66
N GLY A 176 -7.75 -9.65 -7.54
CA GLY A 176 -6.56 -8.90 -7.95
C GLY A 176 -5.36 -9.29 -7.08
N ILE A 177 -5.38 -8.96 -5.78
CA ILE A 177 -4.23 -9.09 -4.87
C ILE A 177 -3.59 -10.49 -4.86
N GLY A 178 -4.33 -11.59 -4.86
CA GLY A 178 -3.82 -12.97 -4.84
C GLY A 178 -3.13 -13.35 -6.15
N ALA A 179 -3.70 -12.97 -7.31
CA ALA A 179 -3.05 -13.16 -8.60
C ALA A 179 -1.79 -12.30 -8.72
N PHE A 180 -1.82 -11.06 -8.22
CA PHE A 180 -0.68 -10.14 -8.25
C PHE A 180 0.38 -10.45 -7.20
N VAL A 181 0.04 -10.99 -6.03
CA VAL A 181 0.98 -11.54 -5.05
C VAL A 181 1.66 -12.77 -5.65
N LEU A 182 0.92 -13.64 -6.35
CA LEU A 182 1.52 -14.74 -7.11
C LEU A 182 2.49 -14.21 -8.18
N ILE A 183 2.07 -13.25 -9.01
CA ILE A 183 2.90 -12.65 -10.06
C ILE A 183 4.10 -11.90 -9.44
N GLY A 184 3.90 -11.22 -8.32
CA GLY A 184 4.93 -10.49 -7.58
C GLY A 184 5.97 -11.43 -6.98
N LEU A 185 5.53 -12.54 -6.37
CA LEU A 185 6.40 -13.61 -5.87
C LEU A 185 7.14 -14.29 -7.02
N LEU A 186 6.48 -14.56 -8.15
CA LEU A 186 7.11 -15.11 -9.35
C LEU A 186 8.13 -14.14 -9.97
N SER A 187 7.82 -12.84 -9.99
CA SER A 187 8.71 -11.79 -10.50
C SER A 187 9.91 -11.56 -9.58
N LEU A 188 9.69 -11.60 -8.27
CA LEU A 188 10.74 -11.55 -7.25
C LEU A 188 11.64 -12.79 -7.34
N PHE A 189 11.04 -13.98 -7.43
CA PHE A 189 11.77 -15.23 -7.63
C PHE A 189 12.61 -15.18 -8.91
N TRP A 190 12.04 -14.73 -10.03
CA TRP A 190 12.76 -14.55 -11.29
C TRP A 190 13.90 -13.54 -11.18
N TYR A 191 13.68 -12.39 -10.53
CA TYR A 191 14.69 -11.37 -10.30
C TYR A 191 15.86 -11.91 -9.45
N LEU A 192 15.55 -12.57 -8.33
CA LEU A 192 16.55 -13.19 -7.45
C LEU A 192 17.35 -14.24 -8.21
N ASN A 193 16.69 -15.08 -9.01
CA ASN A 193 17.36 -16.13 -9.78
C ASN A 193 18.27 -15.54 -10.87
N ARG A 194 17.83 -14.47 -11.55
CA ARG A 194 18.64 -13.77 -12.56
C ARG A 194 19.84 -13.04 -11.95
N SER A 195 19.72 -12.55 -10.72
CA SER A 195 20.82 -11.89 -10.02
C SER A 195 21.94 -12.85 -9.61
N ARG A 196 21.61 -14.11 -9.28
CA ARG A 196 22.59 -15.17 -8.99
C ARG A 196 23.41 -15.58 -10.22
N VAL A 197 22.79 -15.62 -11.40
CA VAL A 197 23.47 -15.97 -12.67
C VAL A 197 24.52 -14.92 -13.06
N ARG A 198 24.36 -13.65 -12.66
CA ARG A 198 25.32 -12.57 -12.95
C ARG A 198 26.53 -12.53 -12.03
N THR A 199 26.49 -13.20 -10.88
CA THR A 199 27.58 -13.22 -9.89
C THR A 199 28.38 -14.53 -9.92
N GLY A 200 28.04 -15.46 -10.83
CA GLY A 200 28.67 -16.77 -10.98
C GLY A 200 29.64 -16.91 -12.15
N ASN A 201 30.06 -15.80 -12.76
CA ASN A 201 31.15 -15.74 -13.75
C ASN A 201 32.27 -14.86 -13.21
#